data_AF-A0A1N7RI68-F1
#
_entry.id   AF-A0A1N7RI68-F1
#
_cell.length_a   1.000
_cell.length_b   1.000
_cell.length_c   1.000
_cell.angle_alpha   90.00
_cell.angle_beta   90.00
_cell.angle_gamma   90.00
#
_symmetry.space_group_name_H-M   'P 1'
#
loop_
_entity.id
_entity.type
_entity.pdbx_description
1 polymer ?
#
loop_
_entity_poly.entity_id
_entity_poly.type
_entity_poly.pdbx_seq_one_letter_code
_entity_poly.pdbx_strand_id
1 'polypeptide(L)'
;MRTDRRISSVQPLTSRQRFFCDCWFNLVHEASLDAFRVRAMNPLNITRELLRMFDVEHAKEPDIGRVALEACEVLGATSILSDPVFQPAASQFTALLKDVADSKPVKSASEDGGKTTEAARLAGTQLLKNRFLVDAFGRELIHALEEHFVPKSIAWLSGELAVLDNGATFDAHEPHLRGIDNVLSALLSTLVNQGWSFPSLFKLYREMLLPADAGTSTRLYVFADALRDVFRRLTGDPKPYRITFQINGVSKPTSFPQNVGAIAFSATAPEVGAGSSGYVQRYARAFGGRLFATMTVEAQDGRIAGSIASDQIAGVLDVVRYDYERKNVQLADTFLVEKTNRHILLPLPGSVPNPDSSLSSAQLEVFMRRLQELVTSGTLATETKDRIYSAFRLYRTGADSSNFENKLVNWWTAVEYLVKGSGSAGDGIGNGVEQSLAPTVTLSYLPKHLVALREILVNELKIELADAAGKPVELKGMGLAEFYALLQNQVYRDAVENACAESPFVRLHLRRLFEVFTNKGKLQTTLANHERRMRWHVQRIYRARCDIVHSGQRMVDATLLCANLEFYLKTVLATFLEALHRHPTLSSAREFFDRQEHALKLVRSELASNQDALLLSMLANRDAANAAAA
;
A
#
# COMPACT_ATOMS: atom_id res chain seq x y z
N MET A 1 -9.39 -9.73 -0.92
CA MET A 1 -10.51 -9.12 -1.69
C MET A 1 -11.67 -8.92 -0.75
N ARG A 2 -12.51 -7.92 -1.02
CA ARG A 2 -13.78 -7.68 -0.31
C ARG A 2 -14.88 -7.41 -1.34
N THR A 3 -16.12 -7.65 -0.98
CA THR A 3 -17.29 -7.35 -1.81
C THR A 3 -18.10 -6.22 -1.16
N ASP A 4 -18.65 -5.31 -1.96
CA ASP A 4 -19.60 -4.32 -1.47
C ASP A 4 -21.03 -4.75 -1.76
N ARG A 5 -21.77 -5.15 -0.72
CA ARG A 5 -23.17 -5.59 -0.84
C ARG A 5 -24.09 -4.54 -1.46
N ARG A 6 -23.73 -3.25 -1.42
CA ARG A 6 -24.53 -2.18 -2.04
C ARG A 6 -24.55 -2.24 -3.56
N ILE A 7 -23.52 -2.81 -4.17
CA ILE A 7 -23.47 -2.97 -5.63
C ILE A 7 -24.64 -3.84 -6.10
N SER A 8 -25.01 -4.86 -5.33
CA SER A 8 -26.14 -5.75 -5.62
C SER A 8 -27.50 -5.15 -5.31
N SER A 9 -27.58 -4.06 -4.54
CA SER A 9 -28.85 -3.40 -4.20
C SER A 9 -29.26 -2.28 -5.16
N VAL A 10 -28.37 -1.89 -6.07
CA VAL A 10 -28.61 -0.83 -7.06
C VAL A 10 -29.15 -1.44 -8.35
N GLN A 11 -29.95 -0.67 -9.11
CA GLN A 11 -30.47 -1.01 -10.46
C GLN A 11 -29.42 -1.72 -11.34
N PRO A 12 -29.81 -2.52 -12.36
CA PRO A 12 -28.89 -3.45 -13.02
C PRO A 12 -27.72 -2.73 -13.68
N LEU A 13 -26.59 -2.70 -12.96
CA LEU A 13 -25.30 -2.27 -13.47
C LEU A 13 -24.81 -3.31 -14.49
N THR A 14 -24.12 -2.84 -15.53
CA THR A 14 -23.41 -3.76 -16.43
C THR A 14 -22.26 -4.46 -15.70
N SER A 15 -21.78 -5.58 -16.22
CA SER A 15 -20.62 -6.33 -15.72
C SER A 15 -19.39 -5.44 -15.58
N ARG A 16 -19.16 -4.54 -16.56
CA ARG A 16 -18.06 -3.55 -16.53
C ARG A 16 -18.24 -2.52 -15.41
N GLN A 17 -19.46 -2.00 -15.22
CA GLN A 17 -19.77 -1.04 -14.16
C GLN A 17 -19.67 -1.66 -12.76
N ARG A 18 -20.18 -2.89 -12.62
CA ARG A 18 -20.06 -3.69 -11.39
C ARG A 18 -18.60 -3.94 -11.05
N PHE A 19 -17.81 -4.39 -12.03
CA PHE A 19 -16.37 -4.59 -11.88
C PHE A 19 -15.65 -3.30 -11.47
N PHE A 20 -15.94 -2.17 -12.11
CA PHE A 20 -15.37 -0.87 -11.76
C PHE A 20 -15.64 -0.46 -10.30
N CYS A 21 -16.89 -0.64 -9.85
CA CYS A 21 -17.28 -0.34 -8.48
C CYS A 21 -16.53 -1.21 -7.45
N ASP A 22 -16.47 -2.53 -7.69
CA ASP A 22 -15.73 -3.45 -6.81
C ASP A 22 -14.21 -3.15 -6.83
N CYS A 23 -13.67 -2.80 -8.00
CA CYS A 23 -12.26 -2.42 -8.16
C CYS A 23 -11.94 -1.14 -7.37
N TRP A 24 -12.70 -0.05 -7.56
CA TRP A 24 -12.53 1.19 -6.78
C TRP A 24 -12.63 0.89 -5.29
N PHE A 25 -13.68 0.17 -4.89
CA PHE A 25 -13.90 -0.20 -3.49
C PHE A 25 -12.67 -0.88 -2.91
N ASN A 26 -12.17 -1.94 -3.54
CA ASN A 26 -11.02 -2.68 -3.03
C ASN A 26 -9.75 -1.81 -2.98
N LEU A 27 -9.52 -0.97 -4.00
CA LEU A 27 -8.32 -0.14 -4.10
C LEU A 27 -8.15 0.82 -2.92
N VAL A 28 -9.24 1.39 -2.39
CA VAL A 28 -9.20 2.42 -1.33
C VAL A 28 -9.81 2.01 0.00
N HIS A 29 -10.37 0.80 0.10
CA HIS A 29 -10.95 0.30 1.35
C HIS A 29 -9.86 -0.12 2.35
N GLU A 30 -10.01 0.36 3.58
CA GLU A 30 -8.99 0.25 4.63
C GLU A 30 -8.66 -1.19 5.03
N ALA A 31 -9.61 -2.11 4.88
CA ALA A 31 -9.43 -3.52 5.22
C ALA A 31 -9.22 -4.41 3.98
N SER A 32 -9.01 -3.84 2.79
CA SER A 32 -8.60 -4.63 1.62
C SER A 32 -7.21 -5.21 1.84
N LEU A 33 -6.94 -6.38 1.28
CA LEU A 33 -5.59 -6.93 1.24
C LEU A 33 -4.70 -6.01 0.38
N ASP A 34 -3.46 -5.76 0.79
CA ASP A 34 -2.47 -4.90 0.10
C ASP A 34 -2.36 -5.16 -1.42
N ALA A 35 -2.42 -6.42 -1.85
CA ALA A 35 -2.36 -6.82 -3.27
C ALA A 35 -3.54 -6.27 -4.10
N PHE A 36 -4.60 -5.82 -3.44
CA PHE A 36 -5.81 -5.24 -4.05
C PHE A 36 -5.99 -3.75 -3.67
N ARG A 37 -4.97 -3.11 -3.09
CA ARG A 37 -4.96 -1.67 -2.80
C ARG A 37 -4.25 -0.88 -3.89
N VAL A 38 -4.47 0.43 -3.87
CA VAL A 38 -3.69 1.39 -4.68
C VAL A 38 -2.19 1.17 -4.49
N ARG A 39 -1.46 1.05 -5.59
CA ARG A 39 0.00 0.92 -5.60
C ARG A 39 0.66 2.27 -5.35
N ALA A 40 1.85 2.24 -4.76
CA ALA A 40 2.65 3.44 -4.52
C ALA A 40 3.15 4.07 -5.82
N MET A 41 3.60 3.25 -6.79
CA MET A 41 4.16 3.77 -8.05
C MET A 41 3.10 3.89 -9.15
N ASN A 42 3.14 5.03 -9.84
CA ASN A 42 2.40 5.39 -11.03
C ASN A 42 3.37 6.03 -12.06
N PRO A 43 2.94 6.24 -13.31
CA PRO A 43 3.79 6.82 -14.35
C PRO A 43 4.46 8.14 -13.96
N LEU A 44 3.77 9.00 -13.22
CA LEU A 44 4.26 10.33 -12.88
C LEU A 44 5.35 10.26 -11.81
N ASN A 45 5.09 9.58 -10.69
CA ASN A 45 6.06 9.55 -9.60
C ASN A 45 7.27 8.66 -9.89
N ILE A 46 7.14 7.58 -10.67
CA ILE A 46 8.31 6.77 -11.05
C ILE A 46 9.24 7.52 -12.00
N THR A 47 8.69 8.34 -12.91
CA THR A 47 9.48 9.17 -13.84
C THR A 47 10.21 10.26 -13.05
N ARG A 48 9.52 10.93 -12.11
CA ARG A 48 10.14 11.91 -11.20
C ARG A 48 11.23 11.27 -10.33
N GLU A 49 10.97 10.09 -9.76
CA GLU A 49 11.94 9.36 -8.95
C GLU A 49 13.20 9.06 -9.79
N LEU A 50 13.05 8.56 -11.01
CA LEU A 50 14.17 8.27 -11.90
C LEU A 50 14.99 9.52 -12.24
N LEU A 51 14.34 10.64 -12.57
CA LEU A 51 15.07 11.88 -12.88
C LEU A 51 15.83 12.40 -11.66
N ARG A 52 15.21 12.38 -10.48
CA ARG A 52 15.85 12.76 -9.21
C ARG A 52 17.11 11.96 -8.94
N MET A 53 17.18 10.69 -9.35
CA MET A 53 18.38 9.86 -9.16
C MET A 53 19.64 10.42 -9.84
N PHE A 54 19.51 11.27 -10.86
CA PHE A 54 20.66 11.90 -11.52
C PHE A 54 21.20 13.14 -10.78
N ASP A 55 20.42 13.68 -9.84
CA ASP A 55 20.76 14.89 -9.08
C ASP A 55 21.25 14.57 -7.67
N VAL A 56 21.06 13.32 -7.21
CA VAL A 56 21.49 12.86 -5.90
C VAL A 56 22.97 12.45 -5.96
N GLU A 57 23.85 13.19 -5.28
CA GLU A 57 25.31 12.98 -5.31
C GLU A 57 25.76 11.56 -4.93
N HIS A 58 25.00 10.86 -4.08
CA HIS A 58 25.35 9.52 -3.58
C HIS A 58 24.68 8.37 -4.35
N ALA A 59 23.86 8.66 -5.36
CA ALA A 59 23.24 7.64 -6.19
C ALA A 59 24.26 7.01 -7.14
N LYS A 60 24.47 5.71 -7.04
CA LYS A 60 25.40 4.96 -7.91
C LYS A 60 24.65 4.31 -9.06
N GLU A 61 25.39 3.75 -10.03
CA GLU A 61 24.84 3.07 -11.19
C GLU A 61 23.82 1.97 -10.81
N PRO A 62 24.06 1.10 -9.79
CA PRO A 62 23.06 0.12 -9.38
C PRO A 62 21.76 0.74 -8.87
N ASP A 63 21.82 1.91 -8.23
CA ASP A 63 20.64 2.59 -7.70
C ASP A 63 19.81 3.18 -8.83
N ILE A 64 20.46 3.86 -9.79
CA ILE A 64 19.82 4.39 -11.00
C ILE A 64 19.17 3.25 -11.79
N GLY A 65 19.90 2.17 -12.04
CA GLY A 65 19.40 1.06 -12.84
C GLY A 65 18.23 0.31 -12.20
N ARG A 66 18.18 0.20 -10.86
CA ARG A 66 17.02 -0.37 -10.16
C ARG A 66 15.75 0.44 -10.44
N VAL A 67 15.82 1.76 -10.30
CA VAL A 67 14.69 2.66 -10.56
C VAL A 67 14.31 2.63 -12.05
N ALA A 68 15.30 2.55 -12.95
CA ALA A 68 15.08 2.45 -14.39
C ALA A 68 14.32 1.18 -14.80
N LEU A 69 14.68 0.03 -14.21
CA LEU A 69 14.00 -1.24 -14.47
C LEU A 69 12.55 -1.22 -13.97
N GLU A 70 12.30 -0.63 -12.80
CA GLU A 70 10.93 -0.45 -12.29
C GLU A 70 10.14 0.55 -13.16
N ALA A 71 10.75 1.66 -13.57
CA ALA A 71 10.16 2.63 -14.50
C ALA A 71 9.74 1.96 -15.82
N CYS A 72 10.59 1.09 -16.36
CA CYS A 72 10.30 0.32 -17.56
C CYS A 72 9.02 -0.52 -17.39
N GLU A 73 8.87 -1.21 -16.25
CA GLU A 73 7.68 -2.01 -15.95
C GLU A 73 6.42 -1.16 -15.75
N VAL A 74 6.52 -0.08 -14.97
CA VAL A 74 5.37 0.78 -14.63
C VAL A 74 4.86 1.51 -15.88
N LEU A 75 5.76 2.10 -16.67
CA LEU A 75 5.40 2.81 -17.89
C LEU A 75 4.91 1.84 -18.97
N GLY A 76 5.59 0.68 -19.14
CA GLY A 76 5.19 -0.35 -20.09
C GLY A 76 3.82 -0.97 -19.80
N ALA A 77 3.40 -1.03 -18.54
CA ALA A 77 2.08 -1.53 -18.14
C ALA A 77 0.96 -0.48 -18.25
N THR A 78 1.29 0.79 -18.48
CA THR A 78 0.31 1.89 -18.49
C THR A 78 -0.22 2.12 -19.90
N SER A 79 -1.36 1.51 -20.23
CA SER A 79 -2.00 1.60 -21.54
C SER A 79 -2.35 3.04 -21.97
N ILE A 80 -2.68 3.93 -21.03
CA ILE A 80 -3.04 5.32 -21.32
C ILE A 80 -1.92 6.10 -22.03
N LEU A 81 -0.65 5.69 -21.87
CA LEU A 81 0.48 6.36 -22.53
C LEU A 81 0.52 6.18 -24.05
N SER A 82 -0.33 5.32 -24.63
CA SER A 82 -0.46 5.23 -26.08
C SER A 82 -1.27 6.38 -26.70
N ASP A 83 -1.95 7.20 -25.89
CA ASP A 83 -2.69 8.36 -26.40
C ASP A 83 -1.72 9.38 -27.04
N PRO A 84 -2.06 10.00 -28.19
CA PRO A 84 -1.19 10.94 -28.89
C PRO A 84 -0.64 12.09 -28.04
N VAL A 85 -1.34 12.53 -26.98
CA VAL A 85 -0.87 13.63 -26.13
C VAL A 85 0.41 13.29 -25.36
N PHE A 86 0.69 12.01 -25.13
CA PHE A 86 1.92 11.57 -24.46
C PHE A 86 3.05 11.26 -25.45
N GLN A 87 2.79 11.37 -26.75
CA GLN A 87 3.75 11.03 -27.80
C GLN A 87 4.39 12.30 -28.40
N PRO A 88 5.67 12.25 -28.81
CA PRO A 88 6.55 11.08 -28.82
C PRO A 88 7.26 10.81 -27.48
N ALA A 89 7.16 11.71 -26.49
CA ALA A 89 7.94 11.64 -25.26
C ALA A 89 7.85 10.27 -24.55
N ALA A 90 6.64 9.72 -24.39
CA ALA A 90 6.45 8.43 -23.74
C ALA A 90 7.12 7.26 -24.49
N SER A 91 7.02 7.21 -25.82
CA SER A 91 7.65 6.12 -26.60
C SER A 91 9.16 6.24 -26.60
N GLN A 92 9.71 7.45 -26.75
CA GLN A 92 11.16 7.69 -26.71
C GLN A 92 11.75 7.37 -25.34
N PHE A 93 11.12 7.86 -24.26
CA PHE A 93 11.56 7.57 -22.90
C PHE A 93 11.48 6.07 -22.59
N THR A 94 10.39 5.41 -22.95
CA THR A 94 10.24 3.96 -22.75
C THR A 94 11.24 3.15 -23.58
N ALA A 95 11.57 3.59 -24.80
CA ALA A 95 12.58 2.93 -25.63
C ALA A 95 13.96 2.95 -24.95
N LEU A 96 14.38 4.10 -24.41
CA LEU A 96 15.63 4.22 -23.65
C LEU A 96 15.65 3.27 -22.44
N LEU A 97 14.53 3.09 -21.74
CA LEU A 97 14.44 2.17 -20.61
C LEU A 97 14.44 0.70 -21.03
N LYS A 98 13.83 0.36 -22.17
CA LYS A 98 13.78 -1.00 -22.71
C LYS A 98 15.15 -1.46 -23.21
N ASP A 99 15.87 -0.63 -23.95
CA ASP A 99 17.23 -0.93 -24.43
C ASP A 99 18.15 -1.33 -23.27
N VAL A 100 17.95 -0.66 -22.13
CA VAL A 100 18.68 -0.88 -20.89
C VAL A 100 18.20 -2.15 -20.17
N ALA A 101 16.90 -2.43 -20.14
CA ALA A 101 16.34 -3.63 -19.53
C ALA A 101 16.66 -4.93 -20.30
N ASP A 102 16.73 -4.86 -21.62
CA ASP A 102 17.00 -5.99 -22.51
C ASP A 102 18.51 -6.32 -22.63
N SER A 103 19.37 -5.44 -22.12
CA SER A 103 20.81 -5.63 -22.10
C SER A 103 21.20 -6.80 -21.19
N LYS A 104 21.68 -7.89 -21.79
CA LYS A 104 22.11 -9.08 -21.04
C LYS A 104 23.45 -8.84 -20.32
N PRO A 105 23.59 -9.24 -19.05
CA PRO A 105 24.89 -9.32 -18.42
C PRO A 105 25.77 -10.34 -19.16
N VAL A 106 27.05 -10.01 -19.34
CA VAL A 106 28.05 -10.96 -19.88
C VAL A 106 28.15 -12.14 -18.92
N LYS A 107 28.06 -13.37 -19.43
CA LYS A 107 28.02 -14.62 -18.63
C LYS A 107 29.13 -14.63 -17.57
N SER A 108 28.76 -14.46 -16.30
CA SER A 108 29.53 -14.94 -15.15
C SER A 108 28.64 -15.85 -14.31
N ALA A 109 29.22 -16.96 -13.85
CA ALA A 109 28.53 -17.97 -13.08
C ALA A 109 28.62 -17.61 -11.58
N SER A 110 27.57 -17.02 -11.02
CA SER A 110 27.24 -17.12 -9.58
C SER A 110 25.84 -16.55 -9.30
N GLU A 111 25.42 -16.64 -8.04
CA GLU A 111 24.07 -16.83 -7.53
C GLU A 111 23.08 -15.66 -7.74
N ASP A 112 21.78 -15.98 -7.68
CA ASP A 112 20.64 -15.16 -8.12
C ASP A 112 20.51 -13.77 -7.43
N GLY A 113 21.16 -13.53 -6.28
CA GLY A 113 21.24 -12.21 -5.65
C GLY A 113 22.31 -11.28 -6.27
N GLY A 114 23.39 -11.83 -6.82
CA GLY A 114 24.45 -11.09 -7.51
C GLY A 114 24.01 -10.62 -8.91
N LYS A 115 23.22 -11.45 -9.61
CA LYS A 115 22.72 -11.16 -10.96
C LYS A 115 21.82 -9.93 -11.04
N THR A 116 20.94 -9.72 -10.04
CA THR A 116 20.02 -8.56 -10.05
C THR A 116 20.77 -7.25 -9.84
N THR A 117 21.78 -7.25 -8.97
CA THR A 117 22.64 -6.09 -8.74
C THR A 117 23.54 -5.81 -9.94
N GLU A 118 24.04 -6.84 -10.62
CA GLU A 118 24.80 -6.69 -11.85
C GLU A 118 23.97 -6.15 -13.02
N ALA A 119 22.74 -6.66 -13.21
CA ALA A 119 21.80 -6.15 -14.20
C ALA A 119 21.44 -4.69 -13.92
N ALA A 120 21.17 -4.34 -12.66
CA ALA A 120 20.94 -2.95 -12.27
C ALA A 120 22.16 -2.06 -12.50
N ARG A 121 23.38 -2.52 -12.18
CA ARG A 121 24.59 -1.77 -12.45
C ARG A 121 24.77 -1.49 -13.93
N LEU A 122 24.65 -2.52 -14.77
CA LEU A 122 24.70 -2.39 -16.22
C LEU A 122 23.65 -1.40 -16.72
N ALA A 123 22.43 -1.52 -16.17
CA ALA A 123 21.33 -0.66 -16.54
C ALA A 123 21.63 0.81 -16.26
N GLY A 124 22.08 1.13 -15.05
CA GLY A 124 22.43 2.50 -14.68
C GLY A 124 23.62 3.04 -15.45
N THR A 125 24.66 2.22 -15.70
CA THR A 125 25.81 2.63 -16.51
C THR A 125 25.39 3.01 -17.94
N GLN A 126 24.52 2.24 -18.56
CA GLN A 126 24.01 2.56 -19.90
C GLN A 126 23.11 3.79 -19.89
N LEU A 127 22.22 3.91 -18.90
CA LEU A 127 21.31 5.04 -18.79
C LEU A 127 22.07 6.36 -18.58
N LEU A 128 23.17 6.34 -17.81
CA LEU A 128 24.06 7.49 -17.64
C LEU A 128 24.69 7.99 -18.95
N LYS A 129 25.00 7.09 -19.90
CA LYS A 129 25.48 7.48 -21.25
C LYS A 129 24.44 8.30 -22.02
N ASN A 130 23.16 8.02 -21.76
CA ASN A 130 22.02 8.70 -22.37
C ASN A 130 21.38 9.73 -21.44
N ARG A 131 22.06 10.18 -20.36
CA ARG A 131 21.47 11.04 -19.32
C ARG A 131 20.70 12.24 -19.87
N PHE A 132 21.24 12.94 -20.85
CA PHE A 132 20.59 14.13 -21.41
C PHE A 132 19.29 13.81 -22.16
N LEU A 133 19.23 12.68 -22.86
CA LEU A 133 18.01 12.22 -23.54
C LEU A 133 16.97 11.74 -22.53
N VAL A 134 17.42 11.02 -21.50
CA VAL A 134 16.57 10.57 -20.39
C VAL A 134 15.96 11.77 -19.67
N ASP A 135 16.76 12.78 -19.34
CA ASP A 135 16.29 14.02 -18.74
C ASP A 135 15.30 14.78 -19.64
N ALA A 136 15.63 14.96 -20.92
CA ALA A 136 14.76 15.69 -21.86
C ALA A 136 13.39 15.02 -22.02
N PHE A 137 13.36 13.75 -22.43
CA PHE A 137 12.10 13.03 -22.63
C PHE A 137 11.36 12.77 -21.31
N GLY A 138 12.08 12.61 -20.21
CA GLY A 138 11.50 12.48 -18.88
C GLY A 138 10.77 13.76 -18.45
N ARG A 139 11.36 14.95 -18.63
CA ARG A 139 10.72 16.23 -18.31
C ARG A 139 9.50 16.50 -19.20
N GLU A 140 9.61 16.22 -20.50
CA GLU A 140 8.47 16.31 -21.43
C GLU A 140 7.33 15.36 -21.02
N LEU A 141 7.66 14.12 -20.67
CA LEU A 141 6.67 13.14 -20.21
C LEU A 141 6.02 13.57 -18.89
N ILE A 142 6.80 14.05 -17.91
CA ILE A 142 6.26 14.58 -16.65
C ILE A 142 5.25 15.70 -16.92
N HIS A 143 5.60 16.65 -17.78
CA HIS A 143 4.72 17.75 -18.14
C HIS A 143 3.39 17.25 -18.74
N ALA A 144 3.46 16.34 -19.72
CA ALA A 144 2.27 15.74 -20.33
C ALA A 144 1.43 14.93 -19.32
N LEU A 145 2.08 14.21 -18.39
CA LEU A 145 1.41 13.44 -17.34
C LEU A 145 0.67 14.34 -16.36
N GLU A 146 1.28 15.45 -15.93
CA GLU A 146 0.65 16.42 -15.03
C GLU A 146 -0.61 17.04 -15.65
N GLU A 147 -0.55 17.38 -16.94
CA GLU A 147 -1.64 18.07 -17.62
C GLU A 147 -2.77 17.13 -18.07
N HIS A 148 -2.42 15.94 -18.56
CA HIS A 148 -3.36 15.11 -19.32
C HIS A 148 -3.66 13.74 -18.73
N PHE A 149 -2.88 13.21 -17.79
CA PHE A 149 -3.05 11.82 -17.33
C PHE A 149 -4.41 11.56 -16.69
N VAL A 150 -4.84 12.43 -15.77
CA VAL A 150 -6.13 12.28 -15.07
C VAL A 150 -7.29 12.46 -16.05
N PRO A 151 -7.38 13.54 -16.86
CA PRO A 151 -8.44 13.70 -17.85
C PRO A 151 -8.52 12.55 -18.86
N LYS A 152 -7.38 12.05 -19.38
CA LYS A 152 -7.35 10.96 -20.35
C LYS A 152 -7.79 9.63 -19.75
N SER A 153 -7.38 9.34 -18.51
CA SER A 153 -7.83 8.14 -17.78
C SER A 153 -9.34 8.17 -17.54
N ILE A 154 -9.88 9.33 -17.15
CA ILE A 154 -11.32 9.54 -16.95
C ILE A 154 -12.10 9.38 -18.26
N ALA A 155 -11.61 9.95 -19.35
CA ALA A 155 -12.25 9.82 -20.66
C ALA A 155 -12.29 8.36 -21.13
N TRP A 156 -11.17 7.65 -20.99
CA TRP A 156 -11.08 6.22 -21.32
C TRP A 156 -12.05 5.38 -20.48
N LEU A 157 -12.05 5.55 -19.15
CA LEU A 157 -12.98 4.86 -18.25
C LEU A 157 -14.45 5.16 -18.58
N SER A 158 -14.78 6.41 -18.87
CA SER A 158 -16.14 6.82 -19.22
C SER A 158 -16.62 6.13 -20.50
N GLY A 159 -15.76 6.03 -21.53
CA GLY A 159 -16.07 5.29 -22.75
C GLY A 159 -16.25 3.79 -22.49
N GLU A 160 -15.33 3.19 -21.74
CA GLU A 160 -15.34 1.75 -21.48
C GLU A 160 -16.56 1.28 -20.67
N LEU A 161 -17.03 2.12 -19.74
CA LEU A 161 -18.17 1.86 -18.84
C LEU A 161 -19.53 2.21 -19.44
N ALA A 162 -19.56 2.93 -20.57
CA ALA A 162 -20.78 3.24 -21.31
C ALA A 162 -21.22 2.08 -22.24
N VAL A 163 -20.34 1.11 -22.49
CA VAL A 163 -20.63 -0.06 -23.34
C VAL A 163 -21.60 -1.01 -22.63
N LEU A 164 -22.65 -1.42 -23.34
CA LEU A 164 -23.64 -2.40 -22.87
C LEU A 164 -23.09 -3.83 -23.00
N ASP A 165 -23.47 -4.71 -22.08
CA ASP A 165 -22.93 -6.08 -22.04
C ASP A 165 -23.44 -6.99 -23.18
N ASN A 166 -24.57 -6.66 -23.82
CA ASN A 166 -25.16 -7.40 -24.96
C ASN A 166 -25.17 -8.95 -24.81
N GLY A 167 -25.24 -9.48 -23.57
CA GLY A 167 -25.20 -10.91 -23.30
C GLY A 167 -23.85 -11.59 -23.57
N ALA A 168 -22.75 -10.84 -23.66
CA ALA A 168 -21.43 -11.38 -23.90
C ALA A 168 -20.93 -12.24 -22.72
N THR A 169 -20.11 -13.24 -23.05
CA THR A 169 -19.54 -14.14 -22.04
C THR A 169 -18.49 -13.41 -21.20
N PHE A 170 -18.20 -13.96 -20.02
CA PHE A 170 -17.11 -13.43 -19.19
C PHE A 170 -15.76 -13.41 -19.94
N ASP A 171 -15.48 -14.42 -20.77
CA ASP A 171 -14.23 -14.49 -21.56
C ASP A 171 -14.12 -13.33 -22.55
N ALA A 172 -15.24 -12.92 -23.17
CA ALA A 172 -15.27 -11.76 -24.05
C ALA A 172 -15.07 -10.44 -23.29
N HIS A 173 -15.53 -10.37 -22.03
CA HIS A 173 -15.34 -9.20 -21.18
C HIS A 173 -13.96 -9.12 -20.52
N GLU A 174 -13.30 -10.25 -20.27
CA GLU A 174 -12.10 -10.32 -19.45
C GLU A 174 -10.99 -9.32 -19.85
N PRO A 175 -10.61 -9.14 -21.13
CA PRO A 175 -9.62 -8.14 -21.52
C PRO A 175 -10.01 -6.69 -21.15
N HIS A 176 -11.30 -6.36 -21.26
CA HIS A 176 -11.85 -5.06 -20.89
C HIS A 176 -11.81 -4.84 -19.38
N LEU A 177 -12.16 -5.87 -18.60
CA LEU A 177 -12.06 -5.82 -17.13
C LEU A 177 -10.60 -5.63 -16.68
N ARG A 178 -9.65 -6.30 -17.34
CA ARG A 178 -8.21 -6.07 -17.11
C ARG A 178 -7.79 -4.63 -17.44
N GLY A 179 -8.33 -4.05 -18.51
CA GLY A 179 -8.14 -2.64 -18.84
C GLY A 179 -8.66 -1.70 -17.76
N ILE A 180 -9.88 -1.93 -17.26
CA ILE A 180 -10.50 -1.13 -16.19
C ILE A 180 -9.65 -1.19 -14.91
N ASP A 181 -9.22 -2.38 -14.50
CA ASP A 181 -8.34 -2.60 -13.34
C ASP A 181 -7.04 -1.78 -13.46
N ASN A 182 -6.37 -1.89 -14.60
CA ASN A 182 -5.10 -1.19 -14.86
C ASN A 182 -5.26 0.34 -14.85
N VAL A 183 -6.23 0.88 -15.60
CA VAL A 183 -6.43 2.33 -15.73
C VAL A 183 -6.91 2.93 -14.42
N LEU A 184 -7.86 2.28 -13.74
CA LEU A 184 -8.35 2.76 -12.45
C LEU A 184 -7.28 2.72 -11.36
N SER A 185 -6.49 1.64 -11.30
CA SER A 185 -5.38 1.54 -10.34
C SER A 185 -4.34 2.64 -10.57
N ALA A 186 -3.99 2.94 -11.82
CA ALA A 186 -3.04 4.01 -12.14
C ALA A 186 -3.62 5.40 -11.84
N LEU A 187 -4.90 5.64 -12.18
CA LEU A 187 -5.60 6.89 -11.87
C LEU A 187 -5.64 7.16 -10.36
N LEU A 188 -6.09 6.20 -9.56
CA LEU A 188 -6.17 6.37 -8.10
C LEU A 188 -4.78 6.52 -7.47
N SER A 189 -3.75 5.85 -7.99
CA SER A 189 -2.36 6.05 -7.55
C SER A 189 -1.87 7.47 -7.84
N THR A 190 -2.14 8.00 -9.03
CA THR A 190 -1.79 9.39 -9.39
C THR A 190 -2.55 10.39 -8.51
N LEU A 191 -3.82 10.16 -8.22
CA LEU A 191 -4.60 11.03 -7.32
C LEU A 191 -4.04 11.01 -5.89
N VAL A 192 -3.64 9.84 -5.38
CA VAL A 192 -2.97 9.75 -4.07
C VAL A 192 -1.66 10.54 -4.07
N ASN A 193 -0.86 10.42 -5.14
CA ASN A 193 0.36 11.22 -5.32
C ASN A 193 0.09 12.74 -5.37
N GLN A 194 -1.09 13.15 -5.86
CA GLN A 194 -1.56 14.54 -5.85
C GLN A 194 -2.19 14.98 -4.51
N GLY A 195 -2.15 14.13 -3.48
CA GLY A 195 -2.58 14.44 -2.12
C GLY A 195 -3.94 13.86 -1.70
N TRP A 196 -4.67 13.20 -2.60
CA TRP A 196 -5.95 12.59 -2.23
C TRP A 196 -5.74 11.47 -1.20
N SER A 197 -6.48 11.53 -0.09
CA SER A 197 -6.46 10.48 0.93
C SER A 197 -7.37 9.30 0.57
N PHE A 198 -7.05 8.09 1.05
CA PHE A 198 -7.93 6.91 0.93
C PHE A 198 -9.35 7.20 1.46
N PRO A 199 -9.52 7.83 2.65
CA PRO A 199 -10.84 8.25 3.12
C PRO A 199 -11.57 9.24 2.20
N SER A 200 -10.86 10.11 1.48
CA SER A 200 -11.48 11.03 0.51
C SER A 200 -11.98 10.26 -0.71
N LEU A 201 -11.16 9.39 -1.29
CA LEU A 201 -11.51 8.58 -2.45
C LEU A 201 -12.62 7.56 -2.12
N PHE A 202 -12.58 6.97 -0.92
CA PHE A 202 -13.63 6.10 -0.42
C PHE A 202 -14.95 6.86 -0.17
N LYS A 203 -14.87 8.10 0.33
CA LYS A 203 -16.05 8.95 0.50
C LYS A 203 -16.70 9.29 -0.85
N LEU A 204 -15.92 9.62 -1.88
CA LEU A 204 -16.47 9.82 -3.23
C LEU A 204 -17.19 8.57 -3.74
N TYR A 205 -16.59 7.39 -3.54
CA TYR A 205 -17.24 6.13 -3.84
C TYR A 205 -18.56 5.94 -3.06
N ARG A 206 -18.54 6.10 -1.73
CA ARG A 206 -19.67 5.79 -0.84
C ARG A 206 -20.80 6.82 -0.83
N GLU A 207 -20.52 8.08 -1.17
CA GLU A 207 -21.51 9.17 -1.08
C GLU A 207 -21.94 9.71 -2.44
N MET A 208 -21.13 9.52 -3.49
CA MET A 208 -21.44 10.04 -4.83
C MET A 208 -21.63 8.92 -5.85
N LEU A 209 -20.70 7.95 -5.95
CA LEU A 209 -20.82 6.87 -6.94
C LEU A 209 -21.91 5.86 -6.58
N LEU A 210 -21.91 5.40 -5.32
CA LEU A 210 -22.86 4.42 -4.77
C LEU A 210 -23.38 4.88 -3.40
N PRO A 211 -24.21 5.94 -3.36
CA PRO A 211 -24.81 6.44 -2.13
C PRO A 211 -25.76 5.39 -1.49
N ALA A 212 -25.98 5.50 -0.18
CA ALA A 212 -26.78 4.52 0.57
C ALA A 212 -28.25 4.43 0.12
N ASP A 213 -28.77 5.51 -0.47
CA ASP A 213 -30.12 5.62 -1.01
C ASP A 213 -30.18 5.36 -2.53
N ALA A 214 -29.08 4.93 -3.15
CA ALA A 214 -29.05 4.60 -4.59
C ALA A 214 -30.06 3.52 -4.94
N GLY A 215 -30.97 3.82 -5.88
CA GLY A 215 -31.98 2.86 -6.35
C GLY A 215 -33.18 2.70 -5.41
N THR A 216 -33.27 3.48 -4.33
CA THR A 216 -34.47 3.57 -3.50
C THR A 216 -35.58 4.35 -4.21
N SER A 217 -36.85 4.17 -3.81
CA SER A 217 -37.98 4.93 -4.36
C SER A 217 -37.83 6.44 -4.20
N THR A 218 -37.03 6.89 -3.23
CA THR A 218 -36.76 8.31 -2.93
C THR A 218 -35.68 8.94 -3.80
N ARG A 219 -34.84 8.14 -4.49
CA ARG A 219 -33.75 8.67 -5.33
C ARG A 219 -33.54 7.83 -6.57
N LEU A 220 -33.92 8.40 -7.71
CA LEU A 220 -33.57 7.84 -9.01
C LEU A 220 -32.04 7.81 -9.15
N TYR A 221 -31.51 6.62 -9.42
CA TYR A 221 -30.07 6.40 -9.58
C TYR A 221 -29.75 6.06 -11.03
N VAL A 222 -28.83 6.82 -11.60
CA VAL A 222 -28.28 6.58 -12.93
C VAL A 222 -26.76 6.54 -12.80
N PHE A 223 -26.15 5.38 -13.09
CA PHE A 223 -24.70 5.18 -12.92
C PHE A 223 -23.88 6.22 -13.69
N ALA A 224 -24.26 6.51 -14.94
CA ALA A 224 -23.55 7.47 -15.78
C ALA A 224 -23.53 8.89 -15.18
N ASP A 225 -24.64 9.33 -14.56
CA ASP A 225 -24.71 10.62 -13.89
C ASP A 225 -23.83 10.65 -12.63
N ALA A 226 -23.91 9.61 -11.81
CA ALA A 226 -23.09 9.45 -10.60
C ALA A 226 -21.59 9.43 -10.93
N LEU A 227 -21.19 8.68 -11.96
CA LEU A 227 -19.83 8.60 -12.46
C LEU A 227 -19.33 9.97 -12.93
N ARG A 228 -20.13 10.66 -13.75
CA ARG A 228 -19.81 12.01 -14.24
C ARG A 228 -19.62 13.00 -13.10
N ASP A 229 -20.47 12.95 -12.07
CA ASP A 229 -20.36 13.86 -10.94
C ASP A 229 -19.12 13.59 -10.09
N VAL A 230 -18.75 12.33 -9.89
CA VAL A 230 -17.48 11.94 -9.24
C VAL A 230 -16.28 12.42 -10.05
N PHE A 231 -16.27 12.19 -11.36
CA PHE A 231 -15.17 12.61 -12.22
C PHE A 231 -15.04 14.13 -12.30
N ARG A 232 -16.15 14.87 -12.38
CA ARG A 232 -16.15 16.34 -12.28
C ARG A 232 -15.58 16.81 -10.94
N ARG A 233 -15.81 16.06 -9.87
CA ARG A 233 -15.27 16.39 -8.54
C ARG A 233 -13.76 16.15 -8.46
N LEU A 234 -13.24 15.13 -9.12
CA LEU A 234 -11.80 14.83 -9.17
C LEU A 234 -11.01 15.85 -9.98
N THR A 235 -11.58 16.35 -11.08
CA THR A 235 -10.92 17.32 -11.99
C THR A 235 -11.34 18.76 -11.78
N GLY A 236 -12.11 19.04 -10.72
CA GLY A 236 -12.56 20.40 -10.44
C GLY A 236 -11.40 21.27 -9.94
N ASP A 237 -11.49 22.57 -10.23
CA ASP A 237 -10.54 23.56 -9.72
C ASP A 237 -10.48 23.51 -8.18
N PRO A 238 -9.29 23.79 -7.60
CA PRO A 238 -9.17 24.01 -6.17
C PRO A 238 -10.19 25.05 -5.69
N LYS A 239 -10.68 24.86 -4.46
CA LYS A 239 -11.59 25.79 -3.80
C LYS A 239 -11.00 26.22 -2.46
N PRO A 240 -11.37 27.41 -1.95
CA PRO A 240 -10.97 27.84 -0.63
C PRO A 240 -11.65 27.00 0.45
N TYR A 241 -10.87 26.42 1.35
CA TYR A 241 -11.34 25.79 2.59
C TYR A 241 -10.78 26.54 3.79
N ARG A 242 -11.67 27.05 4.65
CA ARG A 242 -11.27 27.56 5.96
C ARG A 242 -11.11 26.38 6.92
N ILE A 243 -9.89 26.19 7.40
CA ILE A 243 -9.47 25.09 8.27
C ILE A 243 -9.12 25.67 9.64
N THR A 244 -9.53 24.99 10.71
CA THR A 244 -9.15 25.37 12.09
C THR A 244 -8.67 24.16 12.88
N PHE A 245 -7.46 24.25 13.43
CA PHE A 245 -6.86 23.28 14.34
C PHE A 245 -6.87 23.78 15.78
N GLN A 246 -6.98 22.84 16.72
CA GLN A 246 -6.58 23.04 18.10
C GLN A 246 -5.08 22.83 18.27
N ILE A 247 -4.50 23.66 19.11
CA ILE A 247 -3.15 23.53 19.64
C ILE A 247 -3.27 23.48 21.17
N ASN A 248 -2.81 22.40 21.76
CA ASN A 248 -2.92 22.15 23.21
C ASN A 248 -1.55 22.32 23.89
N GLY A 249 -1.56 22.66 25.18
CA GLY A 249 -0.35 22.74 26.00
C GLY A 249 0.42 24.06 25.90
N VAL A 250 -0.19 25.12 25.37
CA VAL A 250 0.43 26.45 25.27
C VAL A 250 0.40 27.14 26.64
N SER A 251 1.55 27.59 27.14
CA SER A 251 1.69 28.17 28.49
C SER A 251 1.01 29.53 28.62
N LYS A 252 1.08 30.36 27.59
CA LYS A 252 0.45 31.69 27.53
C LYS A 252 -0.28 31.90 26.19
N PRO A 253 -1.47 31.28 25.99
CA PRO A 253 -2.19 31.38 24.72
C PRO A 253 -2.52 32.82 24.31
N THR A 254 -2.74 33.72 25.28
CA THR A 254 -3.09 35.12 25.04
C THR A 254 -1.91 35.99 24.61
N SER A 255 -0.66 35.56 24.82
CA SER A 255 0.54 36.28 24.35
C SER A 255 1.06 35.77 23.01
N PHE A 256 0.40 34.75 22.43
CA PHE A 256 0.79 34.21 21.14
C PHE A 256 0.52 35.24 20.02
N PRO A 257 1.41 35.36 19.01
CA PRO A 257 1.17 36.27 17.89
C PRO A 257 -0.18 35.98 17.21
N GLN A 258 -1.00 37.01 17.02
CA GLN A 258 -2.33 36.84 16.41
C GLN A 258 -2.25 36.35 14.97
N ASN A 259 -1.18 36.69 14.23
CA ASN A 259 -0.97 36.26 12.86
C ASN A 259 0.50 35.89 12.64
N VAL A 260 0.74 34.75 11.98
CA VAL A 260 2.04 34.38 11.43
C VAL A 260 1.81 33.97 9.97
N GLY A 261 2.25 34.82 9.04
CA GLY A 261 1.90 34.66 7.62
C GLY A 261 0.38 34.68 7.41
N ALA A 262 -0.15 33.64 6.76
CA ALA A 262 -1.59 33.48 6.52
C ALA A 262 -2.35 32.75 7.64
N ILE A 263 -1.67 32.39 8.74
CA ILE A 263 -2.27 31.65 9.85
C ILE A 263 -2.66 32.63 10.96
N ALA A 264 -3.96 32.64 11.28
CA ALA A 264 -4.50 33.39 12.41
C ALA A 264 -4.54 32.50 13.66
N PHE A 265 -3.98 32.98 14.77
CA PHE A 265 -4.01 32.30 16.06
C PHE A 265 -4.92 33.03 17.04
N SER A 266 -5.78 32.28 17.74
CA SER A 266 -6.68 32.84 18.75
C SER A 266 -6.79 31.95 19.98
N ALA A 267 -6.82 32.58 21.16
CA ALA A 267 -7.16 31.92 22.41
C ALA A 267 -8.69 31.80 22.61
N THR A 268 -9.48 32.56 21.85
CA THR A 268 -10.95 32.47 21.88
C THR A 268 -11.42 31.27 21.08
N ALA A 269 -12.53 30.68 21.53
CA ALA A 269 -13.20 29.61 20.81
C ALA A 269 -13.62 30.08 19.40
N PRO A 270 -13.41 29.26 18.35
CA PRO A 270 -13.90 29.60 17.01
C PRO A 270 -15.43 29.62 17.00
N GLU A 271 -16.01 30.54 16.24
CA GLU A 271 -17.46 30.56 16.02
C GLU A 271 -17.87 29.36 15.17
N VAL A 272 -18.74 28.51 15.74
CA VAL A 272 -19.22 27.29 15.10
C VAL A 272 -20.68 27.45 14.70
N GLY A 273 -20.98 27.26 13.40
CA GLY A 273 -22.34 27.32 12.87
C GLY A 273 -23.33 26.40 13.61
N ALA A 274 -24.56 26.87 13.77
CA ALA A 274 -25.61 26.21 14.57
C ALA A 274 -25.95 24.77 14.13
N GLY A 275 -25.77 24.44 12.84
CA GLY A 275 -26.00 23.10 12.30
C GLY A 275 -24.89 22.08 12.58
N SER A 276 -23.92 22.41 13.45
CA SER A 276 -22.77 21.55 13.75
C SER A 276 -23.10 20.49 14.79
N SER A 277 -22.46 19.32 14.69
CA SER A 277 -22.67 18.22 15.63
C SER A 277 -22.17 18.55 17.04
N GLY A 278 -22.68 17.82 18.05
CA GLY A 278 -22.20 17.96 19.43
C GLY A 278 -20.71 17.65 19.61
N TYR A 279 -20.08 16.88 18.71
CA TYR A 279 -18.64 16.65 18.69
C TYR A 279 -17.87 17.89 18.27
N VAL A 280 -18.34 18.58 17.22
CA VAL A 280 -17.77 19.84 16.75
C VAL A 280 -17.89 20.91 17.82
N GLN A 281 -19.07 21.03 18.46
CA GLN A 281 -19.27 21.98 19.55
C GLN A 281 -18.34 21.72 20.74
N ARG A 282 -18.08 20.45 21.07
CA ARG A 282 -17.10 20.07 22.10
C ARG A 282 -15.67 20.40 21.69
N TYR A 283 -15.31 20.18 20.43
CA TYR A 283 -14.01 20.53 19.88
C TYR A 283 -13.79 22.06 19.90
N ALA A 284 -14.78 22.89 19.60
CA ALA A 284 -14.58 24.34 19.63
C ALA A 284 -14.47 24.96 21.04
N ARG A 285 -14.66 24.20 22.13
CA ARG A 285 -14.59 24.76 23.48
C ARG A 285 -13.20 25.29 23.82
N ALA A 286 -13.15 26.52 24.32
CA ALA A 286 -11.95 27.05 24.96
C ALA A 286 -11.66 26.30 26.26
N PHE A 287 -10.38 26.05 26.53
CA PHE A 287 -9.88 25.46 27.76
C PHE A 287 -8.52 26.09 28.10
N GLY A 288 -8.14 26.09 29.38
CA GLY A 288 -6.85 26.66 29.80
C GLY A 288 -5.68 26.02 29.05
N GLY A 289 -4.88 26.84 28.35
CA GLY A 289 -3.74 26.38 27.56
C GLY A 289 -4.06 25.90 26.14
N ARG A 290 -5.28 26.12 25.65
CA ARG A 290 -5.68 25.84 24.26
C ARG A 290 -5.58 27.11 23.41
N LEU A 291 -5.06 26.93 22.20
CA LEU A 291 -4.97 27.93 21.14
C LEU A 291 -5.62 27.35 19.88
N PHE A 292 -6.20 28.18 19.03
CA PHE A 292 -6.78 27.79 17.75
C PHE A 292 -5.98 28.42 16.62
N ALA A 293 -5.62 27.64 15.62
CA ALA A 293 -4.95 28.11 14.41
C ALA A 293 -5.89 27.96 13.22
N THR A 294 -6.19 29.06 12.55
CA THR A 294 -7.14 29.13 11.43
C THR A 294 -6.47 29.68 10.19
N MET A 295 -6.73 29.06 9.04
CA MET A 295 -6.31 29.60 7.75
C MET A 295 -7.22 29.15 6.61
N THR A 296 -7.11 29.81 5.46
CA THR A 296 -7.78 29.40 4.22
C THR A 296 -6.77 28.74 3.30
N VAL A 297 -7.10 27.55 2.79
CA VAL A 297 -6.26 26.78 1.87
C VAL A 297 -7.03 26.47 0.60
N GLU A 298 -6.42 26.74 -0.56
CA GLU A 298 -6.92 26.28 -1.86
C GLU A 298 -6.60 24.80 -2.04
N ALA A 299 -7.63 23.97 -2.17
CA ALA A 299 -7.46 22.53 -2.32
C ALA A 299 -8.65 21.87 -3.04
N GLN A 300 -8.49 20.60 -3.38
CA GLN A 300 -9.52 19.86 -4.11
C GLN A 300 -10.62 19.43 -3.14
N ASP A 301 -10.25 19.01 -1.94
CA ASP A 301 -11.17 18.67 -0.86
C ASP A 301 -10.69 19.17 0.52
N GLY A 302 -11.57 19.08 1.51
CA GLY A 302 -11.28 19.55 2.86
C GLY A 302 -10.21 18.73 3.59
N ARG A 303 -9.94 17.49 3.18
CA ARG A 303 -8.87 16.68 3.79
C ARG A 303 -7.49 17.06 3.27
N ILE A 304 -7.38 17.29 1.96
CA ILE A 304 -6.17 17.85 1.33
C ILE A 304 -5.86 19.22 1.97
N ALA A 305 -6.87 20.09 2.08
CA ALA A 305 -6.73 21.38 2.77
C ALA A 305 -6.25 21.22 4.22
N GLY A 306 -6.81 20.25 4.96
CA GLY A 306 -6.41 19.94 6.32
C GLY A 306 -4.95 19.48 6.44
N SER A 307 -4.48 18.62 5.54
CA SER A 307 -3.08 18.19 5.48
C SER A 307 -2.14 19.36 5.20
N ILE A 308 -2.45 20.18 4.19
CA ILE A 308 -1.65 21.38 3.85
C ILE A 308 -1.62 22.37 5.03
N ALA A 309 -2.77 22.61 5.67
CA ALA A 309 -2.85 23.51 6.82
C ALA A 309 -2.05 22.98 8.03
N SER A 310 -2.17 21.69 8.34
CA SER A 310 -1.37 21.05 9.40
C SER A 310 0.12 21.21 9.15
N ASP A 311 0.54 20.99 7.90
CA ASP A 311 1.92 21.10 7.46
C ASP A 311 2.51 22.50 7.64
N GLN A 312 1.73 23.53 7.35
CA GLN A 312 2.11 24.93 7.50
C GLN A 312 2.09 25.37 8.97
N ILE A 313 1.08 24.95 9.74
CA ILE A 313 0.97 25.23 11.18
C ILE A 313 2.12 24.56 11.94
N ALA A 314 2.44 23.31 11.64
CA ALA A 314 3.56 22.58 12.23
C ALA A 314 4.89 23.33 12.04
N GLY A 315 5.14 23.87 10.85
CA GLY A 315 6.35 24.67 10.59
C GLY A 315 6.44 25.94 11.45
N VAL A 316 5.30 26.58 11.76
CA VAL A 316 5.27 27.70 12.73
C VAL A 316 5.54 27.20 14.14
N LEU A 317 4.94 26.07 14.53
CA LEU A 317 5.13 25.48 15.86
C LEU A 317 6.58 25.02 16.10
N ASP A 318 7.28 24.57 15.07
CA ASP A 318 8.71 24.22 15.15
C ASP A 318 9.56 25.43 15.57
N VAL A 319 9.26 26.62 15.02
CA VAL A 319 9.93 27.88 15.38
C VAL A 319 9.49 28.37 16.76
N VAL A 320 8.21 28.26 17.11
CA VAL A 320 7.70 28.63 18.44
C VAL A 320 8.31 27.75 19.53
N ARG A 321 8.56 26.47 19.22
CA ARG A 321 9.21 25.55 20.13
C ARG A 321 10.66 25.96 20.40
N TYR A 322 11.29 26.64 19.46
CA TYR A 322 12.60 27.25 19.61
C TYR A 322 12.49 28.52 20.48
N ASP A 323 12.89 28.38 21.76
CA ASP A 323 13.02 29.43 22.78
C ASP A 323 11.76 30.19 23.27
N TYR A 324 10.62 30.13 22.58
CA TYR A 324 9.38 30.79 23.06
C TYR A 324 8.56 29.90 24.01
N GLU A 325 8.25 28.66 23.61
CA GLU A 325 7.42 27.75 24.41
C GLU A 325 8.21 26.51 24.86
N ARG A 326 8.48 26.44 26.17
CA ARG A 326 9.26 25.34 26.78
C ARG A 326 8.41 24.14 27.19
N LYS A 327 7.08 24.23 27.26
CA LYS A 327 6.20 23.07 27.43
C LYS A 327 5.87 22.39 26.09
N ASN A 328 5.60 21.08 26.13
CA ASN A 328 5.24 20.34 24.92
C ASN A 328 3.91 20.86 24.35
N VAL A 329 4.00 21.57 23.23
CA VAL A 329 2.85 22.00 22.44
C VAL A 329 2.43 20.85 21.53
N GLN A 330 1.14 20.59 21.43
CA GLN A 330 0.59 19.52 20.62
C GLN A 330 -0.46 20.06 19.66
N LEU A 331 -0.19 19.95 18.35
CA LEU A 331 -1.19 20.13 17.32
C LEU A 331 -2.15 18.93 17.34
N ALA A 332 -3.46 19.19 17.31
CA ALA A 332 -4.46 18.12 17.25
C ALA A 332 -4.38 17.35 15.92
N ASP A 333 -4.69 16.06 15.96
CA ASP A 333 -4.77 15.17 14.80
C ASP A 333 -6.12 15.29 14.05
N THR A 334 -6.99 16.19 14.50
CA THR A 334 -8.31 16.47 13.94
C THR A 334 -8.48 17.96 13.78
N PHE A 335 -9.32 18.39 12.83
CA PHE A 335 -9.53 19.79 12.47
C PHE A 335 -10.95 20.07 12.03
N LEU A 336 -11.36 21.32 12.16
CA LEU A 336 -12.63 21.81 11.65
C LEU A 336 -12.49 22.27 10.21
N VAL A 337 -13.48 21.88 9.39
CA VAL A 337 -13.71 22.43 8.05
C VAL A 337 -15.00 23.23 8.07
N GLU A 338 -14.91 24.52 7.73
CA GLU A 338 -16.09 25.38 7.60
C GLU A 338 -16.95 24.99 6.39
N LYS A 339 -18.28 25.04 6.58
CA LYS A 339 -19.32 24.95 5.56
C LYS A 339 -20.35 26.04 5.83
N THR A 340 -21.19 26.36 4.84
CA THR A 340 -22.13 27.49 4.85
C THR A 340 -22.88 27.72 6.18
N ASN A 341 -23.40 26.66 6.82
CA ASN A 341 -24.15 26.76 8.10
C ASN A 341 -23.66 25.82 9.22
N ARG A 342 -22.51 25.15 9.00
CA ARG A 342 -22.00 24.14 9.95
C ARG A 342 -20.50 23.95 9.79
N HIS A 343 -19.87 23.36 10.79
CA HIS A 343 -18.51 22.83 10.68
C HIS A 343 -18.55 21.31 10.68
N ILE A 344 -17.54 20.71 10.05
CA ILE A 344 -17.32 19.26 10.06
C ILE A 344 -15.96 19.02 10.72
N LEU A 345 -15.92 18.14 11.71
CA LEU A 345 -14.68 17.67 12.32
C LEU A 345 -14.15 16.50 11.50
N LEU A 346 -12.92 16.62 10.99
CA LEU A 346 -12.25 15.58 10.22
C LEU A 346 -10.90 15.24 10.86
N PRO A 347 -10.49 13.96 10.87
CA PRO A 347 -9.13 13.59 11.24
C PRO A 347 -8.17 13.90 10.07
N LEU A 348 -6.91 14.18 10.41
CA LEU A 348 -5.81 14.11 9.48
C LEU A 348 -5.73 12.69 8.88
N PRO A 349 -5.25 12.53 7.64
CA PRO A 349 -5.02 11.21 7.07
C PRO A 349 -4.05 10.41 7.97
N GLY A 350 -4.54 9.33 8.57
CA GLY A 350 -3.72 8.40 9.33
C GLY A 350 -2.91 7.47 8.42
N SER A 351 -2.13 6.57 9.03
CA SER A 351 -1.50 5.46 8.31
C SER A 351 -2.56 4.62 7.62
N VAL A 352 -2.29 4.18 6.39
CA VAL A 352 -3.16 3.21 5.72
C VAL A 352 -3.11 1.92 6.56
N PRO A 353 -4.23 1.51 7.18
CA PRO A 353 -4.17 0.45 8.17
C PRO A 353 -3.84 -0.87 7.48
N ASN A 354 -2.97 -1.67 8.07
CA ASN A 354 -2.77 -3.04 7.62
C ASN A 354 -4.01 -3.89 7.93
N PRO A 355 -4.38 -4.89 7.09
CA PRO A 355 -5.54 -5.74 7.35
C PRO A 355 -5.54 -6.27 8.78
N ASP A 356 -6.70 -6.25 9.45
CA ASP A 356 -6.83 -6.60 10.87
C ASP A 356 -6.15 -7.93 11.18
N SER A 357 -5.03 -7.83 11.89
CA SER A 357 -4.34 -8.95 12.53
C SER A 357 -4.45 -8.80 14.05
N SER A 358 -5.55 -8.24 14.55
CA SER A 358 -5.76 -8.09 15.98
C SER A 358 -5.84 -9.49 16.60
N LEU A 359 -4.92 -9.76 17.52
CA LEU A 359 -4.96 -10.98 18.30
C LEU A 359 -6.17 -10.90 19.24
N SER A 360 -6.95 -11.97 19.32
CA SER A 360 -7.91 -12.13 20.40
C SER A 360 -7.19 -12.15 21.75
N SER A 361 -7.91 -11.94 22.86
CA SER A 361 -7.31 -12.02 24.20
C SER A 361 -6.61 -13.36 24.45
N ALA A 362 -7.20 -14.47 23.99
CA ALA A 362 -6.61 -15.80 24.10
C ALA A 362 -5.33 -15.93 23.24
N GLN A 363 -5.36 -15.42 22.01
CA GLN A 363 -4.18 -15.42 21.13
C GLN A 363 -3.05 -14.55 21.69
N LEU A 364 -3.39 -13.42 22.33
CA LEU A 364 -2.41 -12.56 23.01
C LEU A 364 -1.78 -13.26 24.22
N GLU A 365 -2.57 -13.99 25.02
CA GLU A 365 -2.04 -14.76 26.14
C GLU A 365 -1.07 -15.85 25.67
N VAL A 366 -1.46 -16.62 24.65
CA VAL A 366 -0.59 -17.63 24.01
C VAL A 366 0.68 -16.98 23.46
N PHE A 367 0.56 -15.83 22.79
CA PHE A 367 1.69 -15.08 22.27
C PHE A 367 2.66 -14.65 23.37
N MET A 368 2.15 -14.06 24.46
CA MET A 368 2.97 -13.59 25.58
C MET A 368 3.65 -14.75 26.31
N ARG A 369 2.94 -15.86 26.53
CA ARG A 369 3.50 -17.08 27.10
C ARG A 369 4.64 -17.61 26.23
N ARG A 370 4.43 -17.74 24.92
CA ARG A 370 5.47 -18.21 23.98
C ARG A 370 6.67 -17.28 23.95
N LEU A 371 6.46 -15.96 23.94
CA LEU A 371 7.54 -14.99 24.00
C LEU A 371 8.35 -15.13 25.30
N GLN A 372 7.67 -15.35 26.43
CA GLN A 372 8.33 -15.58 27.72
C GLN A 372 9.10 -16.90 27.75
N GLU A 373 8.47 -18.01 27.36
CA GLU A 373 9.11 -19.34 27.25
C GLU A 373 10.40 -19.25 26.42
N LEU A 374 10.30 -18.60 25.26
CA LEU A 374 11.40 -18.37 24.34
C LEU A 374 12.53 -17.52 24.94
N VAL A 375 12.18 -16.46 25.67
CA VAL A 375 13.17 -15.62 26.36
C VAL A 375 13.84 -16.40 27.51
N THR A 376 13.13 -17.33 28.14
CA THR A 376 13.62 -18.13 29.27
C THR A 376 14.33 -19.42 28.87
N SER A 377 14.18 -19.92 27.64
CA SER A 377 14.67 -21.25 27.20
C SER A 377 16.20 -21.42 27.26
N GLY A 378 16.96 -20.33 27.37
CA GLY A 378 18.42 -20.34 27.39
C GLY A 378 19.08 -20.61 26.02
N THR A 379 18.31 -20.99 24.99
CA THR A 379 18.82 -21.31 23.65
C THR A 379 19.13 -20.07 22.81
N LEU A 380 18.47 -18.94 23.08
CA LEU A 380 18.74 -17.68 22.40
C LEU A 380 19.88 -16.91 23.06
N ALA A 381 20.82 -16.43 22.23
CA ALA A 381 21.80 -15.43 22.65
C ALA A 381 21.11 -14.19 23.23
N THR A 382 21.66 -13.60 24.29
CA THR A 382 21.13 -12.39 24.96
C THR A 382 20.87 -11.26 23.96
N GLU A 383 21.78 -11.08 23.02
CA GLU A 383 21.67 -10.09 21.94
C GLU A 383 20.40 -10.28 21.07
N THR A 384 20.02 -11.52 20.77
CA THR A 384 18.80 -11.81 19.99
C THR A 384 17.54 -11.43 20.77
N LYS A 385 17.55 -11.62 22.10
CA LYS A 385 16.45 -11.19 22.98
C LYS A 385 16.32 -9.67 22.98
N ASP A 386 17.43 -8.94 23.14
CA ASP A 386 17.47 -7.48 23.12
C ASP A 386 16.98 -6.90 21.78
N ARG A 387 17.29 -7.57 20.67
CA ARG A 387 16.80 -7.23 19.33
C ARG A 387 15.29 -7.35 19.19
N ILE A 388 14.71 -8.46 19.66
CA ILE A 388 13.25 -8.67 19.64
C ILE A 388 12.55 -7.57 20.45
N TYR A 389 12.96 -7.35 21.70
CA TYR A 389 12.36 -6.31 22.55
C TYR A 389 12.54 -4.90 21.97
N SER A 390 13.71 -4.60 21.41
CA SER A 390 13.97 -3.32 20.75
C SER A 390 13.07 -3.12 19.53
N ALA A 391 12.84 -4.16 18.74
CA ALA A 391 11.96 -4.09 17.59
C ALA A 391 10.50 -3.81 18.00
N PHE A 392 9.99 -4.46 19.05
CA PHE A 392 8.66 -4.15 19.60
C PHE A 392 8.57 -2.74 20.19
N ARG A 393 9.62 -2.28 20.88
CA ARG A 393 9.69 -0.90 21.41
C ARG A 393 9.66 0.13 20.27
N LEU A 394 10.44 -0.08 19.22
CA LEU A 394 10.49 0.80 18.05
C LEU A 394 9.20 0.72 17.24
N TYR A 395 8.59 -0.46 17.11
CA TYR A 395 7.27 -0.63 16.53
C TYR A 395 6.24 0.24 17.24
N ARG A 396 6.14 0.12 18.58
CA ARG A 396 5.23 0.92 19.41
C ARG A 396 5.51 2.42 19.26
N THR A 397 6.78 2.83 19.33
CA THR A 397 7.17 4.24 19.20
C THR A 397 6.73 4.83 17.85
N GLY A 398 6.88 4.08 16.76
CA GLY A 398 6.35 4.49 15.46
C GLY A 398 4.82 4.49 15.42
N ALA A 399 4.16 3.46 15.97
CA ALA A 399 2.71 3.37 16.00
C ALA A 399 2.07 4.57 16.73
N ASP A 400 2.65 4.97 17.86
CA ASP A 400 2.20 6.08 18.70
C ASP A 400 2.54 7.47 18.10
N SER A 401 3.43 7.55 17.11
CA SER A 401 3.78 8.81 16.42
C SER A 401 2.66 9.27 15.49
N SER A 402 2.33 10.56 15.48
CA SER A 402 1.42 11.17 14.49
C SER A 402 2.12 11.56 13.19
N ASN A 403 3.45 11.74 13.23
CA ASN A 403 4.26 12.13 12.09
C ASN A 403 4.75 10.89 11.30
N PHE A 404 4.62 10.92 9.97
CA PHE A 404 4.97 9.81 9.08
C PHE A 404 6.49 9.59 8.95
N GLU A 405 7.29 10.64 8.94
CA GLU A 405 8.74 10.54 8.93
C GLU A 405 9.25 9.77 10.15
N ASN A 406 8.73 10.10 11.34
CA ASN A 406 9.03 9.40 12.59
C ASN A 406 8.54 7.95 12.60
N LYS A 407 7.36 7.67 12.02
CA LYS A 407 6.88 6.29 11.80
C LYS A 407 7.90 5.50 10.98
N LEU A 408 8.26 6.04 9.82
CA LEU A 408 9.17 5.40 8.87
C LEU A 408 10.54 5.15 9.50
N VAL A 409 11.14 6.16 10.15
CA VAL A 409 12.45 6.02 10.79
C VAL A 409 12.44 4.99 11.92
N ASN A 410 11.42 5.01 12.79
CA ASN A 410 11.34 4.04 13.90
C ASN A 410 11.15 2.61 13.39
N TRP A 411 10.22 2.39 12.45
CA TRP A 411 9.98 1.06 11.89
C TRP A 411 11.13 0.56 11.03
N TRP A 412 11.81 1.44 10.29
CA TRP A 412 13.03 1.09 9.57
C TRP A 412 14.11 0.64 10.55
N THR A 413 14.33 1.43 11.61
CA THR A 413 15.31 1.11 12.66
C THR A 413 14.99 -0.23 13.32
N ALA A 414 13.70 -0.53 13.54
CA ALA A 414 13.26 -1.81 14.08
C ALA A 414 13.69 -2.98 13.19
N VAL A 415 13.46 -2.88 11.87
CA VAL A 415 13.88 -3.89 10.90
C VAL A 415 15.40 -4.00 10.84
N GLU A 416 16.10 -2.87 10.72
CA GLU A 416 17.55 -2.82 10.62
C GLU A 416 18.21 -3.51 11.83
N TYR A 417 17.70 -3.25 13.03
CA TYR A 417 18.22 -3.84 14.26
C TYR A 417 17.91 -5.34 14.38
N LEU A 418 16.76 -5.80 13.89
CA LEU A 418 16.47 -7.24 13.79
C LEU A 418 17.45 -7.95 12.86
N VAL A 419 17.81 -7.32 11.74
CA VAL A 419 18.56 -7.93 10.64
C VAL A 419 20.07 -7.98 10.88
N LYS A 420 20.67 -6.92 11.43
CA LYS A 420 22.14 -6.76 11.51
C LYS A 420 22.84 -7.64 12.57
N GLY A 421 22.59 -8.95 12.66
CA GLY A 421 23.30 -9.85 13.59
C GLY A 421 24.80 -9.53 13.65
N SER A 422 25.44 -9.57 14.82
CA SER A 422 26.86 -9.24 15.02
C SER A 422 27.77 -10.02 14.04
N GLY A 423 28.10 -9.48 12.86
CA GLY A 423 28.95 -10.21 11.91
C GLY A 423 29.19 -9.65 10.51
N SER A 424 28.29 -8.87 9.90
CA SER A 424 28.50 -8.44 8.50
C SER A 424 28.96 -6.98 8.41
N ALA A 425 30.26 -6.76 8.57
CA ALA A 425 30.92 -5.47 8.38
C ALA A 425 31.09 -5.04 6.90
N GLY A 426 30.61 -5.83 5.94
CA GLY A 426 30.92 -5.65 4.51
C GLY A 426 29.78 -5.14 3.62
N ASP A 427 28.52 -5.30 4.01
CA ASP A 427 27.37 -4.98 3.15
C ASP A 427 26.66 -3.70 3.61
N GLY A 428 26.32 -2.82 2.67
CA GLY A 428 25.62 -1.56 2.97
C GLY A 428 24.31 -1.81 3.73
N ILE A 429 23.97 -0.91 4.65
CA ILE A 429 22.80 -1.04 5.55
C ILE A 429 21.52 -1.43 4.80
N GLY A 430 21.25 -0.75 3.68
CA GLY A 430 20.10 -1.03 2.84
C GLY A 430 20.13 -2.43 2.21
N ASN A 431 21.31 -2.94 1.79
CA ASN A 431 21.43 -4.28 1.21
C ASN A 431 21.16 -5.36 2.27
N GLY A 432 21.69 -5.23 3.48
CA GLY A 432 21.43 -6.19 4.56
C GLY A 432 19.94 -6.34 4.87
N VAL A 433 19.23 -5.21 4.99
CA VAL A 433 17.77 -5.17 5.20
C VAL A 433 17.02 -5.79 4.01
N GLU A 434 17.40 -5.42 2.78
CA GLU A 434 16.81 -5.96 1.56
C GLU A 434 16.92 -7.49 1.49
N GLN A 435 18.13 -8.04 1.68
CA GLN A 435 18.37 -9.48 1.60
C GLN A 435 17.61 -10.28 2.66
N SER A 436 17.30 -9.65 3.80
CA SER A 436 16.61 -10.33 4.91
C SER A 436 15.08 -10.23 4.79
N LEU A 437 14.57 -9.07 4.37
CA LEU A 437 13.14 -8.85 4.20
C LEU A 437 12.59 -9.60 2.99
N ALA A 438 13.26 -9.52 1.83
CA ALA A 438 12.70 -9.97 0.57
C ALA A 438 12.33 -11.47 0.58
N PRO A 439 13.18 -12.40 1.05
CA PRO A 439 12.80 -13.81 1.10
C PRO A 439 11.65 -14.09 2.06
N THR A 440 11.71 -13.53 3.26
CA THR A 440 10.72 -13.73 4.33
C THR A 440 9.31 -13.28 3.91
N VAL A 441 9.21 -12.09 3.32
CA VAL A 441 7.93 -11.56 2.84
C VAL A 441 7.46 -12.32 1.61
N THR A 442 8.37 -12.72 0.71
CA THR A 442 8.02 -13.52 -0.49
C THR A 442 7.43 -14.87 -0.14
N LEU A 443 8.00 -15.58 0.86
CA LEU A 443 7.46 -16.86 1.35
C LEU A 443 6.07 -16.72 1.98
N SER A 444 5.70 -15.50 2.40
CA SER A 444 4.36 -15.21 2.93
C SER A 444 3.32 -14.93 1.83
N TYR A 445 3.75 -14.77 0.57
CA TYR A 445 2.88 -14.38 -0.55
C TYR A 445 1.75 -15.40 -0.79
N LEU A 446 2.08 -16.67 -1.03
CA LEU A 446 1.08 -17.70 -1.33
C LEU A 446 0.12 -17.96 -0.15
N PRO A 447 0.61 -18.22 1.09
CA PRO A 447 -0.28 -18.42 2.24
C PRO A 447 -1.27 -17.26 2.41
N LYS A 448 -0.82 -16.01 2.25
CA LYS A 448 -1.65 -14.82 2.35
C LYS A 448 -2.77 -14.79 1.31
N HIS A 449 -2.48 -15.16 0.07
CA HIS A 449 -3.50 -15.22 -0.98
C HIS A 449 -4.46 -16.39 -0.78
N LEU A 450 -4.00 -17.54 -0.31
CA LEU A 450 -4.86 -18.68 0.01
C LEU A 450 -5.81 -18.37 1.18
N VAL A 451 -5.34 -17.74 2.25
CA VAL A 451 -6.19 -17.26 3.35
C VAL A 451 -7.23 -16.27 2.83
N ALA A 452 -6.80 -15.23 2.11
CA ALA A 452 -7.71 -14.21 1.59
C ALA A 452 -8.74 -14.78 0.61
N LEU A 453 -8.35 -15.80 -0.17
CA LEU A 453 -9.24 -16.53 -1.05
C LEU A 453 -10.26 -17.35 -0.25
N ARG A 454 -9.82 -18.16 0.71
CA ARG A 454 -10.73 -18.96 1.55
C ARG A 454 -11.72 -18.07 2.30
N GLU A 455 -11.25 -16.95 2.85
CA GLU A 455 -12.07 -15.94 3.52
C GLU A 455 -13.19 -15.39 2.62
N ILE A 456 -12.88 -14.99 1.38
CA ILE A 456 -13.92 -14.47 0.48
C ILE A 456 -14.92 -15.56 0.07
N LEU A 457 -14.46 -16.79 -0.16
CA LEU A 457 -15.32 -17.92 -0.53
C LEU A 457 -16.27 -18.30 0.60
N VAL A 458 -15.78 -18.34 1.84
CA VAL A 458 -16.54 -18.79 3.02
C VAL A 458 -17.42 -17.68 3.59
N ASN A 459 -16.85 -16.50 3.86
CA ASN A 459 -17.52 -15.49 4.68
C ASN A 459 -18.31 -14.47 3.84
N GLU A 460 -17.82 -14.12 2.65
CA GLU A 460 -18.46 -13.11 1.80
C GLU A 460 -19.40 -13.74 0.77
N LEU A 461 -18.95 -14.78 0.05
CA LEU A 461 -19.73 -15.45 -1.00
C LEU A 461 -20.54 -16.65 -0.50
N LYS A 462 -20.12 -17.25 0.63
CA LYS A 462 -20.79 -18.41 1.25
C LYS A 462 -21.01 -19.57 0.27
N ILE A 463 -19.98 -19.91 -0.49
CA ILE A 463 -20.08 -20.98 -1.48
C ILE A 463 -20.24 -22.34 -0.79
N GLU A 464 -20.98 -23.23 -1.42
CA GLU A 464 -21.12 -24.62 -1.01
C GLU A 464 -20.49 -25.50 -2.09
N LEU A 465 -19.53 -26.33 -1.69
CA LEU A 465 -18.89 -27.31 -2.57
C LEU A 465 -19.24 -28.72 -2.10
N ALA A 466 -19.36 -29.65 -3.03
CA ALA A 466 -19.56 -31.07 -2.75
C ALA A 466 -18.44 -31.89 -3.41
N ASP A 467 -18.03 -32.97 -2.74
CA ASP A 467 -17.07 -33.92 -3.28
C ASP A 467 -17.70 -34.85 -4.33
N ALA A 468 -16.90 -35.77 -4.88
CA ALA A 468 -17.37 -36.73 -5.88
C ALA A 468 -18.49 -37.67 -5.39
N ALA A 469 -18.66 -37.82 -4.07
CA ALA A 469 -19.73 -38.60 -3.45
C ALA A 469 -20.95 -37.73 -3.06
N GLY A 470 -20.93 -36.44 -3.41
CA GLY A 470 -21.99 -35.48 -3.06
C GLY A 470 -21.94 -35.01 -1.61
N LYS A 471 -20.87 -35.29 -0.86
CA LYS A 471 -20.73 -34.85 0.53
C LYS A 471 -20.22 -33.40 0.57
N PRO A 472 -20.76 -32.54 1.47
CA PRO A 472 -20.27 -31.17 1.61
C PRO A 472 -18.78 -31.11 1.96
N VAL A 473 -18.05 -30.25 1.25
CA VAL A 473 -16.64 -29.93 1.53
C VAL A 473 -16.60 -28.81 2.57
N GLU A 474 -15.98 -29.09 3.72
CA GLU A 474 -15.81 -28.13 4.81
C GLU A 474 -14.66 -27.18 4.47
N LEU A 475 -14.96 -25.95 4.04
CA LEU A 475 -13.93 -24.98 3.66
C LEU A 475 -13.44 -24.09 4.80
N LYS A 476 -14.19 -23.96 5.91
CA LYS A 476 -13.89 -22.96 6.94
C LYS A 476 -12.72 -23.38 7.83
N GLY A 477 -12.64 -24.67 8.18
CA GLY A 477 -11.60 -25.29 8.99
C GLY A 477 -10.47 -25.95 8.20
N MET A 478 -10.63 -26.16 6.89
CA MET A 478 -9.63 -26.78 6.01
C MET A 478 -8.27 -26.07 6.07
N GLY A 479 -7.18 -26.81 6.26
CA GLY A 479 -5.82 -26.28 6.26
C GLY A 479 -5.40 -25.69 4.90
N LEU A 480 -4.43 -24.78 4.87
CA LEU A 480 -3.89 -24.18 3.64
C LEU A 480 -3.28 -25.20 2.68
N ALA A 481 -2.60 -26.23 3.18
CA ALA A 481 -2.03 -27.27 2.32
C ALA A 481 -3.13 -28.09 1.62
N GLU A 482 -4.16 -28.50 2.37
CA GLU A 482 -5.32 -29.22 1.85
C GLU A 482 -6.12 -28.34 0.89
N PHE A 483 -6.31 -27.07 1.22
CA PHE A 483 -7.01 -26.13 0.36
C PHE A 483 -6.27 -25.88 -0.96
N TYR A 484 -4.95 -25.71 -0.91
CA TYR A 484 -4.13 -25.60 -2.13
C TYR A 484 -4.23 -26.86 -2.99
N ALA A 485 -4.18 -28.05 -2.38
CA ALA A 485 -4.34 -29.33 -3.07
C ALA A 485 -5.74 -29.47 -3.70
N LEU A 486 -6.80 -29.08 -3.00
CA LEU A 486 -8.17 -29.05 -3.51
C LEU A 486 -8.27 -28.18 -4.76
N LEU A 487 -7.66 -27.00 -4.75
CA LEU A 487 -7.62 -26.09 -5.89
C LEU A 487 -6.78 -26.61 -7.07
N GLN A 488 -6.00 -27.69 -6.92
CA GLN A 488 -5.34 -28.36 -8.05
C GLN A 488 -6.31 -29.19 -8.91
N ASN A 489 -7.50 -29.51 -8.41
CA ASN A 489 -8.52 -30.24 -9.18
C ASN A 489 -9.40 -29.26 -9.99
N GLN A 490 -9.53 -29.52 -11.30
CA GLN A 490 -10.32 -28.69 -12.22
C GLN A 490 -11.80 -28.61 -11.81
N VAL A 491 -12.40 -29.69 -11.31
CA VAL A 491 -13.83 -29.72 -10.94
C VAL A 491 -14.13 -28.72 -9.82
N TYR A 492 -13.28 -28.66 -8.80
CA TYR A 492 -13.45 -27.69 -7.72
C TYR A 492 -13.17 -26.26 -8.18
N ARG A 493 -12.20 -26.05 -9.08
CA ARG A 493 -11.97 -24.72 -9.67
C ARG A 493 -13.17 -24.22 -10.47
N ASP A 494 -13.76 -25.07 -11.30
CA ASP A 494 -14.93 -24.73 -12.10
C ASP A 494 -16.13 -24.45 -11.19
N ALA A 495 -16.34 -25.24 -10.15
CA ALA A 495 -17.40 -25.00 -9.17
C ALA A 495 -17.22 -23.66 -8.43
N VAL A 496 -15.99 -23.35 -8.00
CA VAL A 496 -15.66 -22.06 -7.36
C VAL A 496 -15.86 -20.89 -8.34
N GLU A 497 -15.42 -21.03 -9.59
CA GLU A 497 -15.58 -20.00 -10.60
C GLU A 497 -17.06 -19.74 -10.92
N ASN A 498 -17.85 -20.80 -11.09
CA ASN A 498 -19.29 -20.73 -11.36
C ASN A 498 -20.04 -20.08 -10.19
N ALA A 499 -19.67 -20.38 -8.94
CA ALA A 499 -20.25 -19.73 -7.76
C ALA A 499 -19.96 -18.21 -7.72
N CYS A 500 -18.94 -17.75 -8.46
CA CYS A 500 -18.56 -16.35 -8.56
C CYS A 500 -19.10 -15.66 -9.83
N ALA A 501 -20.01 -16.28 -10.59
CA ALA A 501 -20.52 -15.74 -11.85
C ALA A 501 -21.09 -14.31 -11.72
N GLU A 502 -21.76 -14.03 -10.59
CA GLU A 502 -22.33 -12.73 -10.29
C GLU A 502 -21.30 -11.69 -9.82
N SER A 503 -20.05 -12.07 -9.55
CA SER A 503 -19.01 -11.14 -9.12
C SER A 503 -17.87 -11.11 -10.14
N PRO A 504 -17.94 -10.27 -11.20
CA PRO A 504 -16.92 -10.22 -12.23
C PRO A 504 -15.53 -9.85 -11.67
N PHE A 505 -15.49 -9.04 -10.61
CA PHE A 505 -14.25 -8.70 -9.91
C PHE A 505 -13.59 -9.92 -9.27
N VAL A 506 -14.34 -10.66 -8.45
CA VAL A 506 -13.80 -11.84 -7.78
C VAL A 506 -13.44 -12.91 -8.80
N ARG A 507 -14.28 -13.13 -9.83
CA ARG A 507 -14.04 -14.09 -10.90
C ARG A 507 -12.75 -13.82 -11.67
N LEU A 508 -12.49 -12.56 -12.06
CA LEU A 508 -11.23 -12.19 -12.74
C LEU A 508 -10.01 -12.52 -11.89
N HIS A 509 -10.04 -12.15 -10.60
CA HIS A 509 -8.93 -12.38 -9.71
C HIS A 509 -8.75 -13.87 -9.36
N LEU A 510 -9.83 -14.64 -9.26
CA LEU A 510 -9.79 -16.09 -9.12
C LEU A 510 -9.07 -16.75 -10.29
N ARG A 511 -9.44 -16.41 -11.54
CA ARG A 511 -8.76 -16.95 -12.72
C ARG A 511 -7.27 -16.64 -12.72
N ARG A 512 -6.90 -15.38 -12.43
CA ARG A 512 -5.49 -14.99 -12.30
C ARG A 512 -4.76 -15.82 -11.23
N LEU A 513 -5.40 -16.08 -10.08
CA LEU A 513 -4.82 -16.90 -9.01
C LEU A 513 -4.71 -18.37 -9.41
N PHE A 514 -5.74 -18.96 -10.03
CA PHE A 514 -5.72 -20.34 -10.51
C PHE A 514 -4.67 -20.57 -11.58
N GLU A 515 -4.52 -19.65 -12.53
CA GLU A 515 -3.45 -19.70 -13.52
C GLU A 515 -2.06 -19.78 -12.88
N VAL A 516 -1.86 -19.09 -11.76
CA VAL A 516 -0.60 -19.10 -11.01
C VAL A 516 -0.47 -20.37 -10.18
N PHE A 517 -1.48 -20.75 -9.41
CA PHE A 517 -1.41 -21.85 -8.45
C PHE A 517 -1.36 -23.24 -9.10
N THR A 518 -1.88 -23.38 -10.31
CA THR A 518 -1.94 -24.67 -10.99
C THR A 518 -0.73 -24.92 -11.89
N ASN A 519 0.06 -23.89 -12.18
CA ASN A 519 1.23 -23.98 -13.03
C ASN A 519 2.49 -23.59 -12.24
N LYS A 520 3.36 -24.57 -11.98
CA LYS A 520 4.53 -24.43 -11.11
C LYS A 520 5.55 -23.42 -11.69
N GLY A 521 5.71 -23.40 -13.02
CA GLY A 521 6.57 -22.42 -13.70
C GLY A 521 6.03 -20.99 -13.61
N LYS A 522 4.71 -20.80 -13.76
CA LYS A 522 4.06 -19.51 -13.52
C LYS A 522 4.20 -19.09 -12.06
N LEU A 523 3.97 -19.99 -11.09
CA LEU A 523 4.16 -19.71 -9.67
C LEU A 523 5.60 -19.29 -9.35
N GLN A 524 6.59 -20.01 -9.88
CA GLN A 524 8.00 -19.67 -9.73
C GLN A 524 8.30 -18.26 -10.26
N THR A 525 7.78 -17.94 -11.46
CA THR A 525 7.95 -16.61 -12.07
C THR A 525 7.25 -15.54 -11.25
N THR A 526 6.04 -15.80 -10.75
CA THR A 526 5.29 -14.88 -9.90
C THR A 526 6.02 -14.60 -8.58
N LEU A 527 6.59 -15.62 -7.94
CA LEU A 527 7.40 -15.46 -6.72
C LEU A 527 8.66 -14.65 -7.00
N ALA A 528 9.38 -14.92 -8.10
CA ALA A 528 10.57 -14.16 -8.48
C ALA A 528 10.24 -12.67 -8.78
N ASN A 529 9.14 -12.42 -9.50
CA ASN A 529 8.67 -11.06 -9.78
C ASN A 529 8.16 -10.35 -8.52
N HIS A 530 7.58 -11.07 -7.56
CA HIS A 530 7.19 -10.51 -6.27
C HIS A 530 8.41 -10.15 -5.43
N GLU A 531 9.40 -11.05 -5.33
CA GLU A 531 10.66 -10.80 -4.65
C GLU A 531 11.38 -9.57 -5.22
N ARG A 532 11.48 -9.46 -6.56
CA ARG A 532 12.08 -8.29 -7.22
C ARG A 532 11.38 -6.98 -6.86
N ARG A 533 10.04 -6.95 -6.95
CA ARG A 533 9.24 -5.77 -6.60
C ARG A 533 9.37 -5.41 -5.11
N MET A 534 9.44 -6.41 -4.24
CA MET A 534 9.71 -6.23 -2.82
C MET A 534 11.07 -5.56 -2.59
N ARG A 535 12.12 -5.99 -3.30
CA ARG A 535 13.45 -5.38 -3.24
C ARG A 535 13.44 -3.92 -3.68
N TRP A 536 12.78 -3.61 -4.80
CA TRP A 536 12.60 -2.22 -5.26
C TRP A 536 11.87 -1.37 -4.21
N HIS A 537 10.80 -1.88 -3.63
CA HIS A 537 10.08 -1.21 -2.54
C HIS A 537 10.95 -0.97 -1.31
N VAL A 538 11.72 -1.95 -0.85
CA VAL A 538 12.63 -1.79 0.31
C VAL A 538 13.70 -0.75 0.02
N GLN A 539 14.27 -0.73 -1.19
CA GLN A 539 15.26 0.27 -1.58
C GLN A 539 14.65 1.68 -1.66
N ARG A 540 13.40 1.81 -2.10
CA ARG A 540 12.66 3.07 -2.03
C ARG A 540 12.47 3.54 -0.59
N ILE A 541 12.09 2.65 0.32
CA ILE A 541 11.97 2.95 1.76
C ILE A 541 13.33 3.32 2.37
N TYR A 542 14.43 2.73 1.90
CA TYR A 542 15.77 3.10 2.32
C TYR A 542 16.13 4.53 1.88
N ARG A 543 15.91 4.88 0.59
CA ARG A 543 16.12 6.24 0.07
C ARG A 543 15.29 7.27 0.83
N ALA A 544 14.01 6.95 1.01
CA ALA A 544 13.06 7.70 1.82
C ALA A 544 13.60 8.01 3.23
N ARG A 545 14.09 6.98 3.93
CA ARG A 545 14.72 7.14 5.24
C ARG A 545 15.97 8.02 5.18
N CYS A 546 16.80 7.86 4.15
CA CYS A 546 18.01 8.68 3.97
C CYS A 546 17.65 10.15 3.74
N ASP A 547 16.65 10.45 2.91
CA ASP A 547 16.15 11.82 2.71
C ASP A 547 15.68 12.43 4.04
N ILE A 548 14.86 11.70 4.81
CA ILE A 548 14.38 12.18 6.12
C ILE A 548 15.54 12.49 7.06
N VAL A 549 16.56 11.63 7.13
CA VAL A 549 17.68 11.77 8.07
C VAL A 549 18.70 12.82 7.62
N HIS A 550 18.93 12.97 6.31
CA HIS A 550 20.01 13.80 5.77
C HIS A 550 19.58 15.14 5.21
N SER A 551 18.40 15.23 4.59
CA SER A 551 17.93 16.46 3.95
C SER A 551 16.75 17.12 4.69
N GLY A 552 16.17 16.45 5.68
CA GLY A 552 14.99 16.92 6.40
C GLY A 552 13.78 17.16 5.49
N GLN A 553 13.82 16.65 4.25
CA GLN A 553 12.80 16.87 3.25
C GLN A 553 11.57 16.04 3.57
N ARG A 554 10.40 16.69 3.53
CA ARG A 554 9.11 15.99 3.61
C ARG A 554 8.91 15.13 2.37
N MET A 555 8.43 13.91 2.61
CA MET A 555 8.26 12.92 1.56
C MET A 555 6.85 12.92 0.98
N VAL A 556 6.77 13.03 -0.35
CA VAL A 556 5.55 12.69 -1.09
C VAL A 556 5.31 11.18 -0.94
N ASP A 557 4.06 10.77 -0.65
CA ASP A 557 3.63 9.37 -0.46
C ASP A 557 4.15 8.61 0.79
N ALA A 558 4.62 9.34 1.82
CA ALA A 558 5.09 8.72 3.08
C ALA A 558 4.06 7.75 3.70
N THR A 559 2.76 8.01 3.52
CA THR A 559 1.66 7.17 4.02
C THR A 559 1.71 5.73 3.49
N LEU A 560 1.91 5.54 2.19
CA LEU A 560 1.96 4.20 1.57
C LEU A 560 3.26 3.49 1.90
N LEU A 561 4.38 4.23 1.95
CA LEU A 561 5.67 3.66 2.38
C LEU A 561 5.62 3.18 3.83
N CYS A 562 5.03 3.97 4.72
CA CYS A 562 4.79 3.61 6.11
C CYS A 562 3.94 2.34 6.23
N ALA A 563 2.80 2.27 5.52
CA ALA A 563 1.92 1.11 5.58
C ALA A 563 2.62 -0.19 5.13
N ASN A 564 3.39 -0.11 4.04
CA ASN A 564 4.19 -1.23 3.53
C ASN A 564 5.30 -1.63 4.52
N LEU A 565 6.05 -0.67 5.07
CA LEU A 565 7.10 -0.95 6.04
C LEU A 565 6.55 -1.59 7.32
N GLU A 566 5.42 -1.09 7.82
CA GLU A 566 4.73 -1.68 8.95
C GLU A 566 4.30 -3.13 8.64
N PHE A 567 3.76 -3.38 7.44
CA PHE A 567 3.38 -4.71 6.99
C PHE A 567 4.60 -5.67 6.98
N TYR A 568 5.73 -5.21 6.46
CA TYR A 568 6.95 -6.01 6.40
C TYR A 568 7.47 -6.34 7.80
N LEU A 569 7.52 -5.33 8.69
CA LEU A 569 7.95 -5.50 10.08
C LEU A 569 7.04 -6.49 10.83
N LYS A 570 5.72 -6.35 10.71
CA LYS A 570 4.75 -7.29 11.30
C LYS A 570 4.92 -8.71 10.77
N THR A 571 5.07 -8.84 9.45
CA THR A 571 5.25 -10.15 8.80
C THR A 571 6.50 -10.85 9.31
N VAL A 572 7.63 -10.14 9.38
CA VAL A 572 8.91 -10.67 9.85
C VAL A 572 8.88 -11.03 11.33
N LEU A 573 8.30 -10.18 12.18
CA LEU A 573 8.15 -10.49 13.60
C LEU A 573 7.29 -11.73 13.82
N ALA A 574 6.17 -11.85 13.10
CA ALA A 574 5.29 -13.01 13.20
C ALA A 574 5.99 -14.30 12.76
N THR A 575 6.64 -14.29 11.59
CA THR A 575 7.35 -15.47 11.06
C THR A 575 8.57 -15.83 11.89
N PHE A 576 9.27 -14.84 12.46
CA PHE A 576 10.42 -15.10 13.33
C PHE A 576 10.00 -15.77 14.64
N LEU A 577 8.95 -15.27 15.29
CA LEU A 577 8.42 -15.88 16.52
C LEU A 577 7.88 -17.30 16.28
N GLU A 578 7.22 -17.51 15.14
CA GLU A 578 6.78 -18.84 14.71
C GLU A 578 7.97 -19.79 14.49
N ALA A 579 9.04 -19.33 13.85
CA ALA A 579 10.24 -20.13 13.63
C ALA A 579 10.96 -20.47 14.93
N LEU A 580 11.01 -19.55 15.89
CA LEU A 580 11.60 -19.76 17.21
C LEU A 580 10.86 -20.83 18.02
N HIS A 581 9.53 -20.87 17.90
CA HIS A 581 8.73 -21.94 18.51
C HIS A 581 8.96 -23.30 17.82
N ARG A 582 9.05 -23.31 16.49
CA ARG A 582 9.23 -24.53 15.69
C ARG A 582 10.63 -25.14 15.80
N HIS A 583 11.64 -24.30 15.99
CA HIS A 583 13.05 -24.70 15.96
C HIS A 583 13.72 -24.38 17.29
N PRO A 584 13.72 -25.33 18.26
CA PRO A 584 14.32 -25.11 19.58
C PRO A 584 15.81 -24.73 19.55
N THR A 585 16.51 -25.12 18.47
CA THR A 585 17.94 -24.85 18.26
C THR A 585 18.22 -23.53 17.55
N LEU A 586 17.19 -22.78 17.14
CA LEU A 586 17.37 -21.50 16.46
C LEU A 586 18.00 -20.50 17.44
N SER A 587 19.23 -20.08 17.13
CA SER A 587 20.12 -19.41 18.08
C SER A 587 20.23 -17.90 17.88
N SER A 588 19.97 -17.43 16.65
CA SER A 588 20.09 -16.00 16.29
C SER A 588 19.08 -15.56 15.24
N ALA A 589 18.83 -14.24 15.19
CA ALA A 589 18.03 -13.63 14.13
C ALA A 589 18.68 -13.80 12.74
N ARG A 590 20.02 -13.79 12.66
CA ARG A 590 20.73 -13.99 11.40
C ARG A 590 20.47 -15.38 10.82
N GLU A 591 20.59 -16.41 11.67
CA GLU A 591 20.29 -17.80 11.29
C GLU A 591 18.86 -17.94 10.76
N PHE A 592 17.88 -17.23 11.35
CA PHE A 592 16.52 -17.20 10.85
C PHE A 592 16.43 -16.67 9.42
N PHE A 593 17.04 -15.52 9.14
CA PHE A 593 17.00 -14.91 7.80
C PHE A 593 17.75 -15.75 6.76
N ASP A 594 18.90 -16.33 7.13
CA ASP A 594 19.64 -17.27 6.26
C ASP A 594 18.77 -18.49 5.90
N ARG A 595 18.00 -19.02 6.86
CA ARG A 595 17.03 -20.10 6.61
C ARG A 595 15.90 -19.66 5.67
N GLN A 596 15.40 -18.43 5.77
CA GLN A 596 14.35 -17.93 4.85
C GLN A 596 14.88 -17.79 3.42
N GLU A 597 16.09 -17.26 3.26
CA GLU A 597 16.75 -17.17 1.95
C GLU A 597 16.95 -18.56 1.34
N HIS A 598 17.49 -19.51 2.12
CA HIS A 598 17.68 -20.88 1.69
C HIS A 598 16.35 -21.56 1.31
N ALA A 599 15.31 -21.40 2.13
CA ALA A 599 13.99 -21.96 1.86
C ALA A 599 13.39 -21.42 0.55
N LEU A 600 13.48 -20.11 0.30
CA LEU A 600 12.99 -19.54 -0.95
C LEU A 600 13.76 -20.07 -2.17
N LYS A 601 15.08 -20.22 -2.06
CA LYS A 601 15.92 -20.81 -3.13
C LYS A 601 15.49 -22.24 -3.43
N LEU A 602 15.26 -23.06 -2.41
CA LEU A 602 14.79 -24.43 -2.58
C LEU A 602 13.39 -24.48 -3.21
N VAL A 603 12.44 -23.69 -2.71
CA VAL A 603 11.07 -23.62 -3.29
C VAL A 603 11.12 -23.23 -4.76
N ARG A 604 11.92 -22.23 -5.13
CA ARG A 604 12.06 -21.80 -6.54
C ARG A 604 12.71 -22.88 -7.40
N SER A 605 13.71 -23.59 -6.88
CA SER A 605 14.36 -24.71 -7.59
C SER A 605 13.39 -25.87 -7.81
N GLU A 606 12.62 -26.21 -6.78
CA GLU A 606 11.64 -27.30 -6.84
C GLU A 606 10.51 -26.99 -7.83
N LEU A 607 9.97 -25.77 -7.80
CA LEU A 607 8.96 -25.33 -8.75
C LEU A 607 9.50 -25.31 -10.20
N ALA A 608 10.77 -24.97 -10.40
CA ALA A 608 11.42 -25.04 -11.71
C ALA A 608 11.55 -26.50 -12.22
N SER A 609 11.67 -27.46 -11.31
CA SER A 609 11.61 -28.91 -11.58
C SER A 609 10.18 -29.46 -11.60
N ASN A 610 9.16 -28.59 -11.61
CA ASN A 610 7.74 -28.93 -11.62
C ASN A 610 7.28 -29.78 -10.40
N GLN A 611 7.89 -29.52 -9.24
CA GLN A 611 7.58 -30.13 -7.94
C GLN A 611 7.14 -29.03 -6.94
N ASP A 612 6.42 -29.39 -5.87
CA ASP A 612 5.92 -28.45 -4.85
C ASP A 612 5.78 -29.04 -3.43
N ALA A 613 6.50 -30.13 -3.12
CA ALA A 613 6.49 -30.79 -1.82
C ALA A 613 7.00 -29.89 -0.68
N LEU A 614 8.08 -29.11 -0.88
CA LEU A 614 8.55 -28.18 0.15
C LEU A 614 7.50 -27.10 0.41
N LEU A 615 6.91 -26.56 -0.66
CA LEU A 615 5.85 -25.56 -0.56
C LEU A 615 4.64 -26.08 0.22
N LEU A 616 4.17 -27.30 -0.09
CA LEU A 616 3.10 -27.97 0.65
C LEU A 616 3.46 -28.16 2.14
N SER A 617 4.69 -28.57 2.43
CA SER A 617 5.16 -28.71 3.81
C SER A 617 5.16 -27.38 4.57
N MET A 618 5.53 -26.28 3.91
CA MET A 618 5.51 -24.94 4.49
C MET A 618 4.08 -24.46 4.77
N LEU A 619 3.13 -24.76 3.87
CA LEU A 619 1.71 -24.46 4.10
C LEU A 619 1.16 -25.24 5.30
N ALA A 620 1.42 -26.55 5.38
CA ALA A 620 0.97 -27.40 6.47
C ALA A 620 1.56 -26.98 7.83
N ASN A 621 2.84 -26.58 7.84
CA ASN A 621 3.50 -26.09 9.05
C ASN A 621 2.88 -24.79 9.60
N ARG A 622 2.29 -23.97 8.71
CA ARG A 622 1.61 -22.73 9.11
C ARG A 622 0.22 -23.02 9.68
N ASP A 623 -0.47 -24.03 9.16
CA ASP A 623 -1.73 -24.51 9.72
C ASP A 623 -1.55 -25.00 11.16
N ALA A 624 -0.52 -25.81 11.42
CA ALA A 624 -0.21 -26.30 12.75
C ALA A 624 0.11 -25.17 13.75
N ALA A 625 0.83 -24.13 13.31
CA ALA A 625 1.16 -22.98 14.15
C ALA A 625 -0.09 -22.17 14.54
N ASN A 626 -1.03 -22.00 13.60
CA ASN A 626 -2.30 -21.33 13.83
C ASN A 626 -3.24 -22.16 14.72
N ALA A 627 -3.31 -23.48 14.50
CA ALA A 627 -4.10 -24.38 15.33
C ALA A 627 -3.60 -24.45 16.77
N ALA A 628 -2.28 -24.40 17.00
CA ALA A 628 -1.72 -24.31 18.35
C ALA A 628 -1.93 -22.94 19.03
N ALA A 629 -2.40 -21.93 18.30
CA ALA A 629 -2.68 -20.58 18.79
C ALA A 629 -4.19 -20.28 18.96
N ALA A 630 -5.06 -21.14 18.43
CA ALA A 630 -6.50 -21.14 18.66
C ALA A 630 -6.84 -22.07 19.84
#